data_AF-A0A0G0Q7Z0-F1
#
_entry.id   AF-A0A0G0Q7Z0-F1
#
_cell.length_a   1.000
_cell.length_b   1.000
_cell.length_c   1.000
_cell.angle_alpha   90.00
_cell.angle_beta   90.00
_cell.angle_gamma   90.00
#
_symmetry.space_group_name_H-M   'P 1'
#
loop_
_entity.id
_entity.type
_entity.pdbx_description
1 polymer ?
#
loop_
_entity_poly.entity_id
_entity_poly.type
_entity_poly.pdbx_seq_one_letter_code
_entity_poly.pdbx_strand_id
1 'polypeptide(L)'
;MNVLETTDAIDREPTDDIKFEILEPDDPENAARRIEEIRQKTPSDPDLLKWRVKLGPNPSPQARYDMEYKRGIYQSYKPGIDDFGIEKFLGRSLWFPYVTEIGGGLANIANLALAKSDIVQSRFSFDIAKLPKDPKSRVTYLQGDITDTDDAREMVARSSCSPTLFVLSYCLDRVSDQRMAIKNFADLVKWNKENVGLITVCLPAKPFSPGVSTLDYSENGKWLTKGENAIDDYKLIKQEFEKRGLRVLKNGITKHYGVSLDGYEELPCYCMLVKADLFG
;
A
#
# COMPACT_ATOMS: atom_id res chain seq x y z
N MET A 1 -4.63 16.83 24.28
CA MET A 1 -3.44 17.01 25.13
C MET A 1 -2.36 16.09 24.55
N ASN A 2 -1.28 16.69 24.03
CA ASN A 2 -0.07 16.12 23.38
C ASN A 2 -0.25 15.10 22.24
N VAL A 3 -0.40 15.62 21.01
CA VAL A 3 -0.14 14.93 19.74
C VAL A 3 1.08 15.59 19.11
N LEU A 4 2.26 15.48 19.72
CA LEU A 4 3.49 16.08 19.21
C LEU A 4 4.71 15.31 19.74
N GLU A 5 4.96 14.09 19.24
CA GLU A 5 6.28 13.41 19.29
C GLU A 5 6.47 12.41 18.11
N THR A 6 5.91 12.70 16.91
CA THR A 6 6.06 11.81 15.72
C THR A 6 7.02 12.33 14.65
N THR A 7 7.59 13.53 14.83
CA THR A 7 8.65 14.05 13.95
C THR A 7 9.98 13.33 14.15
N ASP A 8 10.24 12.82 15.35
CA ASP A 8 11.52 12.19 15.71
C ASP A 8 11.78 10.84 15.03
N ALA A 9 10.79 10.23 14.38
CA ALA A 9 10.96 8.95 13.68
C ALA A 9 11.62 9.11 12.29
N ILE A 10 11.56 10.32 11.71
CA ILE A 10 12.23 10.64 10.43
C ILE A 10 13.66 11.13 10.69
N ASP A 11 13.90 11.76 11.85
CA ASP A 11 15.19 12.37 12.22
C ASP A 11 16.12 11.47 13.05
N ARG A 12 15.67 10.27 13.44
CA ARG A 12 16.57 9.25 14.01
C ARG A 12 17.34 8.61 12.87
N GLU A 13 18.65 8.88 12.82
CA GLU A 13 19.58 8.11 12.00
C GLU A 13 19.26 6.61 12.17
N PRO A 14 19.04 5.86 11.07
CA PRO A 14 18.78 4.45 11.16
C PRO A 14 19.96 3.78 11.86
N THR A 15 19.67 2.98 12.90
CA THR A 15 20.63 2.04 13.49
C THR A 15 21.38 1.32 12.36
N ASP A 16 22.71 1.29 12.44
CA ASP A 16 23.76 1.13 11.41
C ASP A 16 23.58 0.19 10.18
N ASP A 17 22.51 -0.61 10.04
CA ASP A 17 22.43 -1.68 9.03
C ASP A 17 21.42 -1.46 7.89
N ILE A 18 20.49 -0.48 7.96
CA ILE A 18 19.48 -0.25 6.91
C ILE A 18 19.49 1.20 6.45
N LYS A 19 19.97 1.45 5.23
CA LYS A 19 19.92 2.76 4.58
C LYS A 19 18.60 2.92 3.83
N PHE A 20 17.86 3.97 4.16
CA PHE A 20 16.65 4.40 3.47
C PHE A 20 16.93 5.60 2.58
N GLU A 21 16.45 5.55 1.34
CA GLU A 21 16.36 6.74 0.50
C GLU A 21 15.11 7.53 0.87
N ILE A 22 15.25 8.82 1.15
CA ILE A 22 14.11 9.71 1.34
C ILE A 22 13.48 9.94 -0.03
N LEU A 23 12.20 9.60 -0.17
CA LEU A 23 11.46 9.75 -1.42
C LEU A 23 10.74 11.09 -1.41
N GLU A 24 11.27 12.04 -2.17
CA GLU A 24 10.72 13.37 -2.32
C GLU A 24 9.72 13.43 -3.50
N PRO A 25 8.71 14.31 -3.44
CA PRO A 25 7.84 14.56 -4.57
C PRO A 25 8.61 15.18 -5.75
N ASP A 26 8.21 14.84 -6.97
CA ASP A 26 8.75 15.45 -8.18
C ASP A 26 8.36 16.94 -8.31
N ASP A 27 7.23 17.32 -7.73
CA ASP A 27 6.70 18.69 -7.68
C ASP A 27 6.29 19.02 -6.22
N PRO A 28 7.19 19.63 -5.43
CA PRO A 28 6.92 19.95 -4.03
C PRO A 28 5.74 20.91 -3.81
N GLU A 29 5.50 21.84 -4.75
CA GLU A 29 4.39 22.80 -4.63
C GLU A 29 3.04 22.10 -4.84
N ASN A 30 2.95 21.25 -5.87
CA ASN A 30 1.76 20.45 -6.10
C ASN A 30 1.54 19.44 -4.96
N ALA A 31 2.61 18.85 -4.42
CA ALA A 31 2.53 17.97 -3.26
C ALA A 31 1.95 18.69 -2.05
N ALA A 32 2.46 19.87 -1.71
CA ALA A 32 1.97 20.69 -0.60
C ALA A 32 0.48 21.04 -0.77
N ARG A 33 0.07 21.41 -1.99
CA ARG A 33 -1.35 21.69 -2.31
C ARG A 33 -2.24 20.46 -2.09
N ARG A 34 -1.83 19.27 -2.55
CA ARG A 34 -2.59 18.02 -2.37
C ARG A 34 -2.72 17.64 -0.89
N ILE A 35 -1.65 17.81 -0.11
CA ILE A 35 -1.67 17.57 1.34
C ILE A 35 -2.69 18.49 2.02
N GLU A 36 -2.69 19.78 1.66
CA GLU A 36 -3.64 20.75 2.22
C GLU A 36 -5.08 20.45 1.80
N GLU A 37 -5.33 20.04 0.56
CA GLU A 37 -6.66 19.61 0.11
C GLU A 37 -7.19 18.41 0.90
N ILE A 38 -6.33 17.45 1.23
CA ILE A 38 -6.70 16.30 2.08
C ILE A 38 -7.05 16.78 3.49
N ARG A 39 -6.24 17.68 4.08
CA ARG A 39 -6.51 18.25 5.40
C ARG A 39 -7.85 18.99 5.44
N GLN A 40 -8.12 19.84 4.47
CA GLN A 40 -9.36 20.63 4.40
C GLN A 40 -10.62 19.78 4.19
N LYS A 41 -10.50 18.63 3.51
CA LYS A 41 -11.61 17.69 3.31
C LYS A 41 -11.82 16.74 4.49
N THR A 42 -10.97 16.81 5.52
CA THR A 42 -11.12 15.98 6.73
C THR A 42 -12.42 16.37 7.44
N PRO A 43 -13.39 15.44 7.57
CA PRO A 43 -14.62 15.72 8.28
C PRO A 43 -14.35 15.97 9.77
N SER A 44 -15.25 16.72 10.40
CA SER A 44 -15.19 16.94 11.85
C SER A 44 -15.37 15.63 12.62
N ASP A 45 -14.75 15.51 13.81
CA ASP A 45 -14.92 14.33 14.67
C ASP A 45 -16.40 13.96 14.94
N PRO A 46 -17.33 14.91 15.18
CA PRO A 46 -18.75 14.61 15.30
C PRO A 46 -19.37 13.98 14.04
N ASP A 47 -18.97 14.43 12.84
CA ASP A 47 -19.47 13.88 11.58
C ASP A 47 -18.94 12.46 11.37
N LEU A 48 -17.65 12.23 11.63
CA LEU A 48 -17.04 10.90 11.58
C LEU A 48 -17.75 9.94 12.54
N LEU A 49 -18.00 10.36 13.79
CA LEU A 49 -18.70 9.55 14.78
C LEU A 49 -20.11 9.17 14.30
N LYS A 50 -20.88 10.14 13.80
CA LYS A 50 -22.23 9.90 13.25
C LYS A 50 -22.21 8.86 12.13
N TRP A 51 -21.18 8.89 11.29
CA TRP A 51 -21.05 7.93 10.19
C TRP A 51 -20.60 6.55 10.66
N ARG A 52 -19.66 6.46 11.61
CA ARG A 52 -19.27 5.18 12.25
C ARG A 52 -20.46 4.51 12.92
N VAL A 53 -21.28 5.26 13.66
CA VAL A 53 -22.52 4.74 14.28
C VAL A 53 -23.49 4.21 13.23
N LYS A 54 -23.64 4.91 12.10
CA LYS A 54 -24.49 4.44 10.99
C LYS A 54 -23.95 3.17 10.33
N LEU A 55 -22.63 3.04 10.25
CA LEU A 55 -21.96 1.91 9.62
C LEU A 55 -22.05 0.63 10.48
N GLY A 56 -22.13 0.79 11.80
CA GLY A 56 -22.20 -0.31 12.76
C GLY A 56 -20.81 -0.84 13.15
N PRO A 57 -20.74 -1.78 14.11
CA PRO A 57 -19.47 -2.20 14.73
C PRO A 57 -18.57 -3.06 13.82
N ASN A 58 -19.15 -3.85 12.90
CA ASN A 58 -18.41 -4.77 12.02
C ASN A 58 -18.96 -4.69 10.59
N PRO A 59 -18.77 -3.57 9.89
CA PRO A 59 -19.24 -3.45 8.52
C PRO A 59 -18.44 -4.37 7.59
N SER A 60 -19.08 -4.82 6.51
CA SER A 60 -18.35 -5.49 5.44
C SER A 60 -17.36 -4.51 4.78
N PRO A 61 -16.24 -5.00 4.21
CA PRO A 61 -15.31 -4.15 3.47
C PRO A 61 -16.00 -3.28 2.40
N GLN A 62 -16.98 -3.86 1.68
CA GLN A 62 -17.76 -3.13 0.69
C GLN A 62 -18.61 -2.01 1.31
N ALA A 63 -19.27 -2.25 2.45
CA ALA A 63 -20.12 -1.25 3.08
C ALA A 63 -19.30 -0.04 3.58
N ARG A 64 -18.12 -0.30 4.15
CA ARG A 64 -17.19 0.76 4.55
C ARG A 64 -16.66 1.51 3.33
N TYR A 65 -16.18 0.81 2.31
CA TYR A 65 -15.70 1.43 1.07
C TYR A 65 -16.78 2.31 0.42
N ASP A 66 -18.00 1.80 0.29
CA ASP A 66 -19.14 2.55 -0.25
C ASP A 66 -19.39 3.85 0.54
N MET A 67 -19.29 3.79 1.87
CA MET A 67 -19.49 4.97 2.72
C MET A 67 -18.35 5.98 2.55
N GLU A 68 -17.10 5.52 2.61
CA GLU A 68 -15.92 6.39 2.48
C GLU A 68 -15.84 7.02 1.09
N TYR A 69 -16.11 6.24 0.04
CA TYR A 69 -16.10 6.69 -1.35
C TYR A 69 -17.25 7.65 -1.66
N LYS A 70 -18.52 7.31 -1.32
CA LYS A 70 -19.69 8.20 -1.58
C LYS A 70 -19.58 9.54 -0.87
N ARG A 71 -18.84 9.60 0.24
CA ARG A 71 -18.61 10.83 1.02
C ARG A 71 -17.38 11.60 0.57
N GLY A 72 -16.58 11.06 -0.35
CA GLY A 72 -15.35 11.68 -0.82
C GLY A 72 -14.25 11.76 0.26
N ILE A 73 -14.34 10.93 1.29
CA ILE A 73 -13.40 10.94 2.43
C ILE A 73 -12.33 9.88 2.31
N TYR A 74 -12.44 8.92 1.39
CA TYR A 74 -11.33 8.01 1.11
C TYR A 74 -10.31 8.72 0.23
N GLN A 75 -9.32 9.37 0.84
CA GLN A 75 -8.22 9.99 0.12
C GLN A 75 -6.90 9.64 0.79
N SER A 76 -5.92 9.32 -0.04
CA SER A 76 -4.56 9.01 0.38
C SER A 76 -3.61 9.71 -0.60
N TYR A 77 -2.54 10.28 -0.07
CA TYR A 77 -1.44 10.79 -0.85
C TYR A 77 -0.10 10.54 -0.17
N LYS A 78 0.84 10.02 -0.94
CA LYS A 78 2.20 9.72 -0.51
C LYS A 78 3.21 10.34 -1.49
N PRO A 79 3.76 11.51 -1.14
CA PRO A 79 4.74 12.20 -1.95
C PRO A 79 5.87 11.27 -2.42
N GLY A 80 6.27 11.43 -3.67
CA GLY A 80 7.37 10.66 -4.28
C GLY A 80 6.99 9.24 -4.71
N ILE A 81 6.01 8.57 -4.10
CA ILE A 81 5.47 7.30 -4.64
C ILE A 81 4.27 7.58 -5.54
N ASP A 82 3.27 8.30 -5.04
CA ASP A 82 2.04 8.65 -5.78
C ASP A 82 2.27 9.72 -6.85
N ASP A 83 3.47 10.29 -6.92
CA ASP A 83 3.87 11.22 -7.98
C ASP A 83 4.70 10.53 -9.07
N PHE A 84 4.85 9.22 -8.98
CA PHE A 84 5.67 8.41 -9.88
C PHE A 84 7.19 8.60 -9.76
N GLY A 85 7.65 9.14 -8.62
CA GLY A 85 9.05 9.07 -8.21
C GLY A 85 9.55 7.64 -7.96
N ILE A 86 8.68 6.63 -8.13
CA ILE A 86 9.07 5.23 -8.24
C ILE A 86 10.13 4.99 -9.32
N GLU A 87 10.17 5.75 -10.42
CA GLU A 87 11.24 5.59 -11.43
C GLU A 87 12.61 6.03 -10.90
N LYS A 88 12.66 7.13 -10.13
CA LYS A 88 13.87 7.54 -9.40
C LYS A 88 14.26 6.48 -8.39
N PHE A 89 13.28 5.93 -7.68
CA PHE A 89 13.51 4.84 -6.75
C PHE A 89 14.06 3.59 -7.46
N LEU A 90 13.52 3.23 -8.62
CA LEU A 90 13.98 2.12 -9.46
C LEU A 90 15.33 2.41 -10.14
N GLY A 91 15.75 3.68 -10.20
CA GLY A 91 16.94 4.14 -10.92
C GLY A 91 16.83 4.03 -12.45
N ARG A 92 15.61 3.79 -12.99
CA ARG A 92 15.34 3.64 -14.42
C ARG A 92 13.84 3.78 -14.72
N SER A 93 13.52 4.07 -15.97
CA SER A 93 12.14 4.12 -16.46
C SER A 93 11.43 2.77 -16.36
N LEU A 94 10.11 2.79 -16.13
CA LEU A 94 9.30 1.58 -16.15
C LEU A 94 9.28 0.96 -17.55
N TRP A 95 9.90 -0.21 -17.67
CA TRP A 95 9.92 -1.03 -18.88
C TRP A 95 9.02 -2.27 -18.76
N PHE A 96 8.20 -2.35 -17.69
CA PHE A 96 7.31 -3.48 -17.47
C PHE A 96 6.06 -3.34 -18.35
N PRO A 97 5.78 -4.27 -19.27
CA PRO A 97 4.55 -4.24 -20.06
C PRO A 97 3.28 -4.41 -19.22
N TYR A 98 3.41 -4.89 -17.98
CA TYR A 98 2.28 -5.10 -17.06
C TYR A 98 2.57 -4.48 -15.68
N VAL A 99 1.55 -3.83 -15.12
CA VAL A 99 1.57 -3.31 -13.75
C VAL A 99 0.32 -3.80 -13.01
N THR A 100 0.51 -4.46 -11.88
CA THR A 100 -0.57 -4.96 -11.03
C THR A 100 -0.46 -4.33 -9.65
N GLU A 101 -1.44 -3.53 -9.28
CA GLU A 101 -1.52 -2.85 -7.98
C GLU A 101 -2.54 -3.54 -7.07
N ILE A 102 -2.11 -3.95 -5.89
CA ILE A 102 -2.87 -4.73 -4.90
C ILE A 102 -3.17 -3.82 -3.72
N GLY A 103 -4.44 -3.66 -3.35
CA GLY A 103 -4.87 -2.83 -2.22
C GLY A 103 -4.79 -1.31 -2.46
N GLY A 104 -4.52 -0.89 -3.69
CA GLY A 104 -4.37 0.52 -4.07
C GLY A 104 -5.69 1.25 -4.34
N GLY A 105 -6.84 0.62 -4.14
CA GLY A 105 -8.15 1.19 -4.47
C GLY A 105 -8.20 1.71 -5.90
N LEU A 106 -8.24 3.03 -6.08
CA LEU A 106 -8.33 3.68 -7.40
C LEU A 106 -7.10 3.48 -8.31
N ALA A 107 -6.06 2.81 -7.81
CA ALA A 107 -4.91 2.35 -8.59
C ALA A 107 -4.04 3.50 -9.10
N ASN A 108 -3.59 4.36 -8.19
CA ASN A 108 -2.82 5.55 -8.51
C ASN A 108 -1.54 5.19 -9.27
N ILE A 109 -0.79 4.20 -8.80
CA ILE A 109 0.49 3.80 -9.39
C ILE A 109 0.25 3.16 -10.76
N ALA A 110 -0.76 2.29 -10.87
CA ALA A 110 -1.13 1.69 -12.15
C ALA A 110 -1.58 2.75 -13.18
N ASN A 111 -2.37 3.76 -12.78
CA ASN A 111 -2.80 4.84 -13.67
C ASN A 111 -1.65 5.73 -14.12
N LEU A 112 -0.73 6.07 -13.22
CA LEU A 112 0.43 6.91 -13.54
C LEU A 112 1.40 6.23 -14.51
N ALA A 113 1.51 4.90 -14.44
CA ALA A 113 2.37 4.13 -15.33
C ALA A 113 2.10 4.37 -16.83
N LEU A 114 0.87 4.67 -17.25
CA LEU A 114 0.62 4.97 -18.68
C LEU A 114 0.95 6.37 -19.08
N ALA A 115 0.76 7.33 -18.16
CA ALA A 115 1.01 8.73 -18.49
C ALA A 115 2.50 8.94 -18.83
N LYS A 116 3.35 7.98 -18.45
CA LYS A 116 4.81 8.06 -18.52
C LYS A 116 5.46 7.00 -19.41
N SER A 117 4.76 5.92 -19.77
CA SER A 117 5.37 4.82 -20.55
C SER A 117 4.43 4.27 -21.63
N ASP A 118 4.86 4.39 -22.88
CA ASP A 118 4.18 3.82 -24.05
C ASP A 118 4.30 2.29 -24.13
N ILE A 119 5.13 1.68 -23.27
CA ILE A 119 5.40 0.24 -23.25
C ILE A 119 4.36 -0.51 -22.40
N VAL A 120 3.66 0.17 -21.49
CA VAL A 120 2.69 -0.46 -20.58
C VAL A 120 1.45 -0.90 -21.37
N GLN A 121 1.31 -2.21 -21.55
CA GLN A 121 0.23 -2.82 -22.32
C GLN A 121 -1.03 -3.00 -21.48
N SER A 122 -0.90 -3.49 -20.24
CA SER A 122 -2.06 -3.76 -19.37
C SER A 122 -1.80 -3.38 -17.93
N ARG A 123 -2.89 -3.04 -17.23
CA ARG A 123 -2.88 -2.68 -15.82
C ARG A 123 -4.01 -3.32 -15.08
N PHE A 124 -3.70 -3.78 -13.88
CA PHE A 124 -4.65 -4.38 -12.99
C PHE A 124 -4.64 -3.66 -11.66
N SER A 125 -5.83 -3.45 -11.12
CA SER A 125 -6.05 -3.07 -9.73
C SER A 125 -6.80 -4.20 -9.08
N PHE A 126 -6.26 -4.73 -8.00
CA PHE A 126 -6.82 -5.83 -7.25
C PHE A 126 -7.14 -5.36 -5.84
N ASP A 127 -8.40 -5.42 -5.45
CA ASP A 127 -8.87 -4.90 -4.17
C ASP A 127 -10.01 -5.76 -3.61
N ILE A 128 -10.15 -5.79 -2.28
CA ILE A 128 -11.17 -6.56 -1.58
C ILE A 128 -12.58 -6.00 -1.88
N ALA A 129 -12.67 -4.69 -2.05
CA ALA A 129 -13.89 -4.01 -2.44
C ALA A 129 -14.03 -3.99 -3.97
N LYS A 130 -15.26 -4.14 -4.44
CA LYS A 130 -15.57 -3.91 -5.85
C LYS A 130 -15.47 -2.41 -6.15
N LEU A 131 -14.48 -2.07 -6.98
CA LEU A 131 -14.21 -0.69 -7.35
C LEU A 131 -15.13 -0.22 -8.48
N PRO A 132 -15.63 1.03 -8.44
CA PRO A 132 -16.41 1.59 -9.53
C PRO A 132 -15.53 1.68 -10.78
N LYS A 133 -16.08 1.26 -11.92
CA LYS A 133 -15.40 1.45 -13.21
C LYS A 133 -15.35 2.95 -13.51
N ASP A 134 -14.16 3.54 -13.46
CA ASP A 134 -13.94 4.84 -14.07
C ASP A 134 -13.85 4.65 -15.60
N PRO A 135 -14.80 5.18 -16.39
CA PRO A 135 -14.78 5.03 -17.84
C PRO A 135 -13.58 5.69 -18.52
N LYS A 136 -12.87 6.59 -17.83
CA LYS A 136 -11.62 7.19 -18.31
C LYS A 136 -10.39 6.37 -17.89
N SER A 137 -10.52 5.55 -16.85
CA SER A 137 -9.45 4.66 -16.42
C SER A 137 -9.31 3.53 -17.42
N ARG A 138 -8.07 3.31 -17.86
CA ARG A 138 -7.74 2.15 -18.68
C ARG A 138 -7.29 0.95 -17.82
N VAL A 139 -7.49 1.02 -16.50
CA VAL A 139 -7.12 -0.04 -15.54
C VAL A 139 -8.23 -1.07 -15.48
N THR A 140 -7.86 -2.35 -15.48
CA THR A 140 -8.81 -3.43 -15.21
C THR A 140 -8.91 -3.63 -13.71
N TYR A 141 -10.08 -3.34 -13.15
CA TYR A 141 -10.37 -3.55 -11.73
C TYR A 141 -10.86 -4.98 -11.50
N LEU A 142 -10.18 -5.69 -10.61
CA LEU A 142 -10.46 -7.05 -10.18
C LEU A 142 -10.78 -7.03 -8.69
N GLN A 143 -11.83 -7.75 -8.30
CA GLN A 143 -12.15 -7.94 -6.90
C GLN A 143 -11.47 -9.21 -6.40
N GLY A 144 -10.85 -9.15 -5.22
CA GLY A 144 -10.37 -10.33 -4.51
C GLY A 144 -9.57 -9.99 -3.26
N ASP A 145 -9.18 -11.02 -2.51
CA ASP A 145 -8.43 -10.90 -1.26
C ASP A 145 -7.00 -11.45 -1.43
N ILE A 146 -5.98 -10.64 -1.14
CA ILE A 146 -4.58 -11.06 -1.25
C ILE A 146 -4.21 -12.13 -0.21
N THR A 147 -5.02 -12.28 0.83
CA THR A 147 -4.88 -13.36 1.81
C THR A 147 -5.46 -14.69 1.30
N ASP A 148 -6.29 -14.66 0.24
CA ASP A 148 -6.76 -15.86 -0.44
C ASP A 148 -5.73 -16.31 -1.49
N THR A 149 -5.35 -17.59 -1.44
CA THR A 149 -4.37 -18.15 -2.37
C THR A 149 -4.95 -18.33 -3.77
N ASP A 150 -6.24 -18.61 -3.89
CA ASP A 150 -6.86 -18.86 -5.19
C ASP A 150 -7.07 -17.55 -5.95
N ASP A 151 -7.44 -16.47 -5.27
CA ASP A 151 -7.49 -15.14 -5.87
C ASP A 151 -6.10 -14.68 -6.36
N ALA A 152 -5.05 -14.90 -5.56
CA ALA A 152 -3.68 -14.61 -5.96
C ALA A 152 -3.26 -15.41 -7.21
N ARG A 153 -3.68 -16.68 -7.33
CA ARG A 153 -3.45 -17.49 -8.54
C ARG A 153 -4.20 -16.95 -9.76
N GLU A 154 -5.41 -16.43 -9.58
CA GLU A 154 -6.14 -15.80 -10.69
C GLU A 154 -5.37 -14.58 -11.24
N MET A 155 -4.73 -13.80 -10.37
CA MET A 155 -3.87 -12.68 -10.81
C MET A 155 -2.68 -13.16 -11.65
N VAL A 156 -2.04 -14.27 -11.26
CA VAL A 156 -0.97 -14.91 -12.05
C VAL A 156 -1.49 -15.27 -13.44
N ALA A 157 -2.64 -15.93 -13.52
CA ALA A 157 -3.22 -16.34 -14.81
C ALA A 157 -3.47 -15.14 -15.75
N ARG A 158 -3.78 -13.95 -15.19
CA ARG A 158 -4.04 -12.73 -15.96
C ARG A 158 -2.78 -11.97 -16.41
N SER A 159 -1.62 -12.23 -15.82
CA SER A 159 -0.36 -11.53 -16.11
C SER A 159 0.45 -12.14 -17.29
N SER A 160 -0.09 -13.17 -17.95
CA SER A 160 0.36 -13.68 -19.28
C SER A 160 1.84 -14.05 -19.42
N CYS A 161 2.53 -14.38 -18.32
CA CYS A 161 3.96 -14.70 -18.27
C CYS A 161 4.92 -13.57 -18.72
N SER A 162 4.43 -12.35 -18.91
CA SER A 162 5.25 -11.20 -19.27
C SER A 162 5.88 -10.53 -18.04
N PRO A 163 7.01 -9.81 -18.18
CA PRO A 163 7.59 -9.05 -17.07
C PRO A 163 6.56 -8.11 -16.45
N THR A 164 6.34 -8.26 -15.15
CA THR A 164 5.30 -7.53 -14.42
C THR A 164 5.88 -6.83 -13.20
N LEU A 165 5.48 -5.57 -13.00
CA LEU A 165 5.64 -4.89 -11.72
C LEU A 165 4.42 -5.19 -10.85
N PHE A 166 4.62 -5.93 -9.77
CA PHE A 166 3.60 -6.11 -8.73
C PHE A 166 3.80 -5.08 -7.64
N VAL A 167 2.74 -4.38 -7.27
CA VAL A 167 2.75 -3.36 -6.22
C VAL A 167 1.81 -3.80 -5.11
N LEU A 168 2.36 -4.06 -3.93
CA LEU A 168 1.58 -4.24 -2.71
C LEU A 168 1.39 -2.87 -2.07
N SER A 169 0.25 -2.25 -2.36
CA SER A 169 -0.02 -0.83 -2.15
C SER A 169 -0.78 -0.63 -0.84
N TYR A 170 -0.04 -0.32 0.24
CA TYR A 170 -0.61 0.23 1.48
C TYR A 170 -1.72 -0.59 2.14
N CYS A 171 -1.64 -1.91 2.02
CA CYS A 171 -2.68 -2.80 2.51
C CYS A 171 -2.21 -3.75 3.61
N LEU A 172 -0.90 -3.93 3.81
CA LEU A 172 -0.38 -4.88 4.80
C LEU A 172 -0.77 -4.53 6.24
N ASP A 173 -1.00 -3.27 6.55
CA ASP A 173 -1.51 -2.79 7.84
C ASP A 173 -3.03 -2.97 8.00
N ARG A 174 -3.73 -3.51 7.00
CA ARG A 174 -5.21 -3.58 6.94
C ARG A 174 -5.76 -4.94 6.53
N VAL A 175 -4.91 -5.94 6.24
CA VAL A 175 -5.31 -7.31 5.89
C VAL A 175 -5.66 -8.15 7.11
N SER A 176 -6.47 -9.19 6.92
CA SER A 176 -6.82 -10.15 7.97
C SER A 176 -5.64 -11.04 8.40
N ASP A 177 -4.74 -11.37 7.46
CA ASP A 177 -3.55 -12.22 7.68
C ASP A 177 -2.35 -11.64 6.92
N GLN A 178 -1.45 -10.98 7.64
CA GLN A 178 -0.25 -10.36 7.07
C GLN A 178 0.70 -11.41 6.49
N ARG A 179 0.89 -12.55 7.15
CA ARG A 179 1.84 -13.57 6.69
C ARG A 179 1.40 -14.23 5.40
N MET A 180 0.09 -14.44 5.26
CA MET A 180 -0.52 -14.99 4.05
C MET A 180 -0.46 -13.98 2.90
N ALA A 181 -0.78 -12.70 3.15
CA ALA A 181 -0.62 -11.63 2.15
C ALA A 181 0.84 -11.54 1.65
N ILE A 182 1.81 -11.57 2.57
CA ILE A 182 3.25 -11.59 2.24
C ILE A 182 3.61 -12.85 1.43
N LYS A 183 3.05 -14.02 1.79
CA LYS A 183 3.27 -15.28 1.07
C LYS A 183 2.80 -15.18 -0.37
N ASN A 184 1.54 -14.81 -0.55
CA ASN A 184 0.91 -14.76 -1.85
C ASN A 184 1.58 -13.70 -2.72
N PHE A 185 1.90 -12.52 -2.17
CA PHE A 185 2.69 -11.52 -2.90
C PHE A 185 4.06 -12.05 -3.34
N ALA A 186 4.79 -12.73 -2.46
CA ALA A 186 6.08 -13.30 -2.83
C ALA A 186 5.93 -14.35 -3.94
N ASP A 187 4.89 -15.17 -3.91
CA ASP A 187 4.63 -16.18 -4.94
C ASP A 187 4.30 -15.52 -6.30
N LEU A 188 3.58 -14.38 -6.32
CA LEU A 188 3.37 -13.56 -7.54
C LEU A 188 4.69 -13.06 -8.13
N VAL A 189 5.56 -12.49 -7.30
CA VAL A 189 6.85 -11.96 -7.75
C VAL A 189 7.77 -13.09 -8.24
N LYS A 190 7.75 -14.26 -7.60
CA LYS A 190 8.57 -15.41 -8.02
C LYS A 190 8.07 -16.12 -9.27
N TRP A 191 6.82 -15.89 -9.68
CA TRP A 191 6.22 -16.56 -10.83
C TRP A 191 7.05 -16.41 -12.12
N ASN A 192 7.66 -15.25 -12.33
CA ASN A 192 8.60 -15.00 -13.43
C ASN A 192 9.84 -14.28 -12.89
N LYS A 193 11.03 -14.75 -13.28
CA LYS A 193 12.34 -14.17 -12.93
C LYS A 193 12.51 -12.69 -13.31
N GLU A 194 11.72 -12.19 -14.24
CA GLU A 194 11.74 -10.80 -14.71
C GLU A 194 10.80 -9.91 -13.91
N ASN A 195 9.92 -10.49 -13.09
CA ASN A 195 9.03 -9.72 -12.23
C ASN A 195 9.81 -8.98 -11.15
N VAL A 196 9.22 -7.88 -10.72
CA VAL A 196 9.70 -7.06 -9.62
C VAL A 196 8.52 -6.74 -8.71
N GLY A 197 8.77 -6.75 -7.40
CA GLY A 197 7.81 -6.32 -6.40
C GLY A 197 8.16 -4.93 -5.89
N LEU A 198 7.17 -4.07 -5.77
CA LEU A 198 7.20 -2.88 -4.93
C LEU A 198 6.28 -3.12 -3.75
N ILE A 199 6.80 -3.02 -2.53
CA ILE A 199 5.98 -3.10 -1.32
C ILE A 199 5.96 -1.73 -0.70
N THR A 200 4.77 -1.24 -0.40
CA THR A 200 4.60 0.02 0.30
C THR A 200 3.72 -0.19 1.53
N VAL A 201 4.19 0.28 2.69
CA VAL A 201 3.53 0.03 3.97
C VAL A 201 3.59 1.27 4.85
N CYS A 202 2.45 1.68 5.38
CA CYS A 202 2.38 2.74 6.39
C CYS A 202 2.66 2.13 7.77
N LEU A 203 3.64 2.68 8.47
CA LEU A 203 4.09 2.18 9.77
C LEU A 203 4.06 3.29 10.84
N PRO A 204 4.08 2.96 12.15
CA PRO A 204 3.85 1.63 12.69
C PRO A 204 2.47 1.13 12.24
N ALA A 205 2.40 -0.15 11.85
CA ALA A 205 1.14 -0.76 11.40
C ALA A 205 0.29 -0.96 12.64
N LYS A 206 -0.39 0.11 13.07
CA LYS A 206 -1.41 0.01 14.10
C LYS A 206 -2.58 -0.74 13.47
N PRO A 207 -3.16 -1.74 14.15
CA PRO A 207 -4.30 -2.47 13.62
C PRO A 207 -5.45 -1.48 13.43
N PHE A 208 -5.64 -1.06 12.20
CA PHE A 208 -6.83 -0.38 11.76
C PHE A 208 -7.49 -1.33 10.78
N SER A 209 -8.50 -2.06 11.26
CA SER A 209 -9.39 -2.71 10.32
C SER A 209 -10.68 -1.92 10.17
N PRO A 210 -11.01 -1.56 8.92
CA PRO A 210 -12.35 -1.26 8.44
C PRO A 210 -13.47 -2.19 8.89
N GLY A 211 -13.19 -3.45 9.23
CA GLY A 211 -14.19 -4.46 9.60
C GLY A 211 -13.96 -5.12 10.95
N VAL A 212 -12.99 -4.67 11.74
CA VAL A 212 -12.63 -5.32 13.00
C VAL A 212 -12.33 -4.24 14.02
N SER A 213 -13.33 -3.89 14.84
CA SER A 213 -13.23 -2.88 15.89
C SER A 213 -12.14 -3.16 16.94
N THR A 214 -11.56 -4.35 16.91
CA THR A 214 -10.43 -4.79 17.74
C THR A 214 -9.95 -6.09 17.10
N LEU A 215 -8.87 -6.07 16.31
CA LEU A 215 -8.19 -7.32 15.98
C LEU A 215 -7.65 -7.87 17.29
N ASP A 216 -8.21 -8.99 17.71
CA ASP A 216 -7.69 -9.72 18.85
C ASP A 216 -6.34 -10.31 18.42
N TYR A 217 -5.26 -9.73 18.95
CA TYR A 217 -3.89 -10.22 18.79
C TYR A 217 -3.71 -11.65 19.36
N SER A 218 -4.74 -12.23 20.00
CA SER A 218 -4.73 -13.59 20.53
C SER A 218 -4.67 -14.68 19.46
N GLU A 219 -4.94 -14.38 18.18
CA GLU A 219 -4.71 -15.33 17.09
C GLU A 219 -3.21 -15.43 16.75
N ASN A 220 -2.49 -16.12 17.64
CA ASN A 220 -1.08 -16.46 17.49
C ASN A 220 -0.78 -16.93 16.05
N GLY A 221 -0.08 -16.10 15.28
CA GLY A 221 0.53 -16.50 14.01
C GLY A 221 0.11 -15.70 12.76
N LYS A 222 -1.03 -15.00 12.74
CA LYS A 222 -1.51 -14.32 11.51
C LYS A 222 -0.89 -12.94 11.27
N TRP A 223 -0.61 -12.22 12.34
CA TRP A 223 0.03 -10.90 12.30
C TRP A 223 1.50 -10.99 12.67
N LEU A 224 2.31 -10.21 11.96
CA LEU A 224 3.75 -10.16 12.15
C LEU A 224 4.15 -8.91 12.94
N THR A 225 3.58 -7.76 12.59
CA THR A 225 3.85 -6.47 13.23
C THR A 225 3.06 -6.32 14.53
N LYS A 226 3.64 -5.60 15.49
CA LYS A 226 2.96 -5.24 16.75
C LYS A 226 2.38 -3.83 16.72
N GLY A 227 2.77 -3.01 15.75
CA GLY A 227 2.30 -1.62 15.65
C GLY A 227 2.89 -0.71 16.72
N GLU A 228 3.96 -1.14 17.39
CA GLU A 228 4.62 -0.41 18.49
C GLU A 228 5.78 0.44 17.99
N ASN A 229 6.56 -0.07 17.02
CA ASN A 229 7.76 0.59 16.49
C ASN A 229 7.86 0.37 14.98
N ALA A 230 7.92 1.47 14.22
CA ALA A 230 7.93 1.42 12.75
C ALA A 230 9.16 0.71 12.18
N ILE A 231 10.34 0.88 12.77
CA ILE A 231 11.58 0.25 12.28
C ILE A 231 11.60 -1.24 12.59
N ASP A 232 11.12 -1.65 13.76
CA ASP A 232 11.05 -3.06 14.12
C ASP A 232 9.98 -3.79 13.29
N ASP A 233 8.81 -3.18 13.11
CA ASP A 233 7.76 -3.69 12.21
C ASP A 233 8.30 -3.82 10.77
N TYR A 234 9.03 -2.83 10.29
CA TYR A 234 9.70 -2.89 8.98
C TYR A 234 10.68 -4.06 8.88
N LYS A 235 11.56 -4.22 9.87
CA LYS A 235 12.55 -5.31 9.92
C LYS A 235 11.87 -6.67 9.88
N LEU A 236 10.77 -6.83 10.61
CA LEU A 236 9.99 -8.07 10.61
C LEU A 236 9.40 -8.34 9.21
N ILE A 237 8.70 -7.37 8.61
CA ILE A 237 8.12 -7.52 7.26
C ILE A 237 9.21 -7.87 6.25
N LYS A 238 10.34 -7.15 6.27
CA LYS A 238 11.50 -7.41 5.41
C LYS A 238 11.99 -8.85 5.57
N GLN A 239 12.22 -9.31 6.79
CA GLN A 239 12.67 -10.67 7.07
C GLN A 239 11.66 -11.72 6.58
N GLU A 240 10.36 -11.46 6.65
CA GLU A 240 9.34 -12.39 6.18
C GLU A 240 9.35 -12.50 4.64
N PHE A 241 9.57 -11.40 3.91
CA PHE A 241 9.79 -11.45 2.46
C PHE A 241 11.08 -12.20 2.10
N GLU A 242 12.17 -11.97 2.84
CA GLU A 242 13.45 -12.66 2.63
C GLU A 242 13.35 -14.16 2.85
N LYS A 243 12.69 -14.61 3.92
CA LYS A 243 12.39 -16.03 4.17
C LYS A 243 11.59 -16.69 3.05
N ARG A 244 10.86 -15.91 2.25
CA ARG A 244 10.04 -16.38 1.12
C ARG A 244 10.78 -16.35 -0.21
N GLY A 245 12.08 -16.09 -0.19
CA GLY A 245 12.93 -16.07 -1.39
C GLY A 245 12.83 -14.78 -2.18
N LEU A 246 12.55 -13.65 -1.52
CA LEU A 246 12.69 -12.33 -2.14
C LEU A 246 13.91 -11.62 -1.56
N ARG A 247 14.74 -11.05 -2.43
CA ARG A 247 15.83 -10.16 -2.03
C ARG A 247 15.38 -8.70 -2.11
N VAL A 248 15.64 -7.94 -1.06
CA VAL A 248 15.46 -6.48 -1.09
C VAL A 248 16.60 -5.83 -1.87
N LEU A 249 16.24 -5.09 -2.92
CA LEU A 249 17.17 -4.37 -3.77
C LEU A 249 17.41 -2.93 -3.27
N LYS A 250 16.35 -2.30 -2.76
CA LYS A 250 16.37 -0.91 -2.31
C LYS A 250 15.30 -0.66 -1.25
N ASN A 251 15.61 0.22 -0.30
CA ASN A 251 14.69 0.68 0.73
C ASN A 251 14.44 2.18 0.56
N GLY A 252 13.20 2.60 0.73
CA GLY A 252 12.80 4.01 0.68
C GLY A 252 11.85 4.37 1.81
N ILE A 253 11.78 5.64 2.14
CA ILE A 253 10.86 6.19 3.13
C ILE A 253 10.25 7.50 2.63
N THR A 254 8.95 7.68 2.86
CA THR A 254 8.20 8.92 2.64
C THR A 254 7.18 9.10 3.75
N LYS A 255 6.30 10.09 3.61
CA LYS A 255 5.11 10.28 4.46
C LYS A 255 3.85 9.84 3.74
N HIS A 256 2.89 9.34 4.50
CA HIS A 256 1.52 9.12 4.11
C HIS A 256 0.62 10.19 4.70
N TYR A 257 -0.24 10.75 3.86
CA TYR A 257 -1.27 11.69 4.21
C TYR A 257 -2.60 11.07 3.82
N GLY A 258 -3.39 10.67 4.82
CA GLY A 258 -4.65 9.98 4.61
C GLY A 258 -5.81 10.65 5.31
N VAL A 259 -6.99 10.50 4.75
CA VAL A 259 -8.25 10.69 5.47
C VAL A 259 -9.11 9.45 5.23
N SER A 260 -9.79 9.02 6.28
CA SER A 260 -10.73 7.89 6.27
C SER A 260 -11.83 8.13 7.30
N LEU A 261 -12.71 7.14 7.52
CA LEU A 261 -13.66 7.19 8.64
C LEU A 261 -12.97 7.30 10.00
N ASP A 262 -11.70 6.95 10.11
CA ASP A 262 -10.93 6.98 11.36
C ASP A 262 -10.34 8.36 11.67
N GLY A 263 -10.38 9.28 10.69
CA GLY A 263 -9.86 10.63 10.79
C GLY A 263 -8.74 10.89 9.81
N TYR A 264 -8.04 12.01 10.03
CA TYR A 264 -6.83 12.34 9.31
C TYR A 264 -5.63 11.60 9.92
N GLU A 265 -4.80 11.03 9.07
CA GLU A 265 -3.57 10.32 9.44
C GLU A 265 -2.35 10.91 8.73
N GLU A 266 -1.29 11.09 9.49
CA GLU A 266 0.06 11.37 8.99
C GLU A 266 1.02 10.32 9.57
N LEU A 267 1.51 9.43 8.72
CA LEU A 267 2.32 8.27 9.12
C LEU A 267 3.56 8.13 8.23
N PRO A 268 4.72 7.67 8.75
CA PRO A 268 5.81 7.27 7.88
C PRO A 268 5.39 6.09 7.01
N CYS A 269 5.81 6.15 5.75
CA CYS A 269 5.50 5.17 4.73
C CYS A 269 6.81 4.58 4.20
N TYR A 270 7.00 3.30 4.42
CA TYR A 270 8.19 2.57 4.00
C TYR A 270 7.94 1.89 2.67
N CYS A 271 9.00 1.80 1.87
CA CYS A 271 8.98 1.21 0.55
C CYS A 271 10.14 0.20 0.42
N MET A 272 9.84 -0.98 -0.13
CA MET A 272 10.84 -1.98 -0.48
C MET A 272 10.70 -2.35 -1.94
N LEU A 273 11.80 -2.22 -2.68
CA LEU A 273 11.92 -2.84 -3.98
C LEU A 273 12.49 -4.24 -3.80
N VAL A 274 11.75 -5.25 -4.27
CA VAL A 274 12.12 -6.66 -4.10
C VAL A 274 12.15 -7.40 -5.42
N LYS A 275 12.96 -8.46 -5.47
CA LYS A 275 13.02 -9.39 -6.59
C LYS A 275 13.17 -10.82 -6.08
N ALA A 276 12.70 -11.80 -6.85
CA ALA A 276 12.96 -13.20 -6.55
C ALA A 276 14.47 -13.46 -6.41
N ASP A 277 14.85 -14.09 -5.30
CA ASP A 277 16.19 -14.61 -5.09
C ASP A 277 16.27 -15.99 -5.73
N LEU A 278 16.84 -16.03 -6.94
CA LEU A 278 16.90 -17.23 -7.77
C LEU A 278 18.15 -18.07 -7.47
N PHE A 279 18.95 -17.66 -6.49
CA PHE A 279 20.19 -18.32 -6.08
C PHE A 279 20.17 -18.55 -4.56
N GLY A 280 19.28 -19.45 -4.13
CA GLY A 280 19.37 -20.14 -2.84
C GLY A 280 19.95 -21.53 -3.03
#